data_AF-A0A849GYV1-F1
#
_entry.id   AF-A0A849GYV1-F1
#
_cell.length_a   1.000
_cell.length_b   1.000
_cell.length_c   1.000
_cell.angle_alpha   90.00
_cell.angle_beta   90.00
_cell.angle_gamma   90.00
#
_symmetry.space_group_name_H-M   'P 1'
#
loop_
_entity.id
_entity.type
_entity.pdbx_description
1 polymer ?
#
loop_
_entity_poly.entity_id
_entity_poly.type
_entity_poly.pdbx_seq_one_letter_code
_entity_poly.pdbx_strand_id
1 'polypeptide(L)'
;MRTFRSPAFVCSLLPVLFLAVFFGRATSQDLASVISDPDMLWGSSVPDGWTGVWPEELLTIAEKSDFTRTMTTRDMYEFLDAVKWRSENVHVFDLFTTPLGRISSAIVLANPRVTSPREARESGKPVIYLQGKIHPPEPEGAEASLMVLRDILFGNKGHLLDNQIIVITPIFNVDGTEKLSPQDQGPQVG
;
A
#
# COMPACT_ATOMS: atom_id res chain seq x y z
N MET A 1 78.56 -0.52 -29.97
CA MET A 1 78.66 -0.30 -28.50
C MET A 1 77.58 0.68 -28.07
N ARG A 2 76.35 0.18 -27.82
CA ARG A 2 75.28 0.88 -27.08
C ARG A 2 74.49 -0.21 -26.36
N THR A 3 74.43 -0.06 -25.05
CA THR A 3 74.10 -1.08 -24.05
C THR A 3 72.58 -1.25 -23.88
N PHE A 4 72.14 -2.51 -23.87
CA PHE A 4 70.87 -2.96 -23.32
C PHE A 4 70.82 -2.65 -21.81
N ARG A 5 69.73 -2.07 -21.31
CA ARG A 5 69.39 -2.00 -19.87
C ARG A 5 68.02 -2.63 -19.65
N SER A 6 67.98 -3.62 -18.75
CA SER A 6 66.77 -4.29 -18.25
C SER A 6 65.80 -3.33 -17.56
N PRO A 7 64.50 -3.67 -17.49
CA PRO A 7 63.51 -2.86 -16.79
C PRO A 7 63.61 -3.07 -15.27
N ALA A 8 63.49 -1.97 -14.53
CA ALA A 8 63.33 -1.99 -13.09
C ALA A 8 61.89 -2.38 -12.74
N PHE A 9 61.74 -3.44 -11.95
CA PHE A 9 60.50 -3.78 -11.25
C PHE A 9 60.19 -2.68 -10.24
N VAL A 10 59.13 -1.91 -10.46
CA VAL A 10 58.55 -1.02 -9.45
C VAL A 10 57.32 -1.71 -8.89
N CYS A 11 57.50 -2.32 -7.72
CA CYS A 11 56.43 -2.76 -6.85
C CYS A 11 55.77 -1.51 -6.25
N SER A 12 54.55 -1.19 -6.67
CA SER A 12 53.78 -0.08 -6.09
C SER A 12 52.32 -0.49 -5.89
N LEU A 13 52.04 -0.88 -4.64
CA LEU A 13 50.83 -0.64 -3.85
C LEU A 13 49.52 -0.42 -4.63
N LEU A 14 48.74 -1.50 -4.75
CA LEU A 14 47.30 -1.45 -4.99
C LEU A 14 46.63 -0.72 -3.81
N PRO A 15 45.85 0.35 -4.03
CA PRO A 15 45.00 0.90 -2.97
C PRO A 15 43.84 -0.07 -2.77
N VAL A 16 43.75 -0.65 -1.57
CA VAL A 16 42.56 -1.38 -1.11
C VAL A 16 41.44 -0.36 -0.99
N LEU A 17 40.54 -0.34 -1.97
CA LEU A 17 39.30 0.42 -1.92
C LEU A 17 38.40 -0.23 -0.86
N PHE A 18 38.41 0.33 0.36
CA PHE A 18 37.40 0.01 1.36
C PHE A 18 36.07 0.60 0.89
N LEU A 19 35.29 -0.18 0.14
CA LEU A 19 33.89 0.11 -0.07
C LEU A 19 33.18 -0.14 1.25
N ALA A 20 32.95 0.94 2.02
CA ALA A 20 32.05 0.88 3.17
C ALA A 20 30.65 0.58 2.65
N VAL A 21 30.27 -0.70 2.67
CA VAL A 21 28.87 -1.11 2.52
C VAL A 21 28.17 -0.58 3.77
N PHE A 22 27.55 0.58 3.64
CA PHE A 22 26.57 1.03 4.62
C PHE A 22 25.42 0.03 4.60
N PHE A 23 25.46 -0.93 5.53
CA PHE A 23 24.25 -1.58 5.98
C PHE A 23 23.41 -0.49 6.65
N GLY A 24 22.55 0.16 5.86
CA GLY A 24 21.46 0.93 6.38
C GLY A 24 20.63 0.00 7.24
N ARG A 25 20.86 0.03 8.55
CA ARG A 25 19.86 -0.42 9.52
C ARG A 25 18.63 0.40 9.16
N ALA A 26 17.54 -0.26 8.78
CA ALA A 26 16.22 0.33 8.87
C ALA A 26 16.04 0.68 10.35
N THR A 27 16.42 1.90 10.72
CA THR A 27 16.11 2.46 12.01
C THR A 27 14.60 2.52 12.08
N SER A 28 14.03 2.19 13.24
CA SER A 28 12.64 2.51 13.55
C SER A 28 12.31 3.87 12.96
N GLN A 29 11.24 3.98 12.16
CA GLN A 29 10.73 5.26 11.70
C GLN A 29 10.81 6.22 12.88
N ASP A 30 11.50 7.34 12.69
CA ASP A 30 11.62 8.35 13.73
C ASP A 30 10.22 8.91 13.97
N LEU A 31 9.50 8.25 14.87
CA LEU A 31 8.13 8.54 15.20
C LEU A 31 8.01 9.98 15.70
N ALA A 32 9.06 10.54 16.29
CA ALA A 32 9.06 11.93 16.73
C ALA A 32 9.01 12.88 15.53
N SER A 33 9.76 12.64 14.46
CA SER A 33 9.70 13.48 13.25
C SER A 33 8.40 13.32 12.48
N VAL A 34 7.85 12.10 12.41
CA VAL A 34 6.50 11.84 11.84
C VAL A 34 5.43 12.55 12.66
N ILE A 35 5.49 12.47 13.99
CA ILE A 35 4.55 13.13 14.91
C ILE A 35 4.66 14.65 14.84
N SER A 36 5.87 15.18 14.64
CA SER A 36 6.11 16.62 14.53
C SER A 36 5.83 17.20 13.15
N ASP A 37 5.48 16.37 12.16
CA ASP A 37 5.19 16.83 10.80
C ASP A 37 3.93 17.72 10.83
N PRO A 38 4.06 19.04 10.55
CA PRO A 38 2.93 19.97 10.58
C PRO A 38 1.88 19.67 9.49
N ASP A 39 2.21 18.85 8.50
CA ASP A 39 1.31 18.41 7.43
C ASP A 39 0.69 17.03 7.71
N MET A 40 1.00 16.40 8.84
CA MET A 40 0.30 15.19 9.24
C MET A 40 -1.17 15.54 9.56
N LEU A 41 -2.10 14.87 8.87
CA LEU A 41 -3.56 15.14 8.85
C LEU A 41 -4.29 14.85 10.18
N TRP A 42 -3.71 15.22 11.32
CA TRP A 42 -4.39 15.30 12.62
C TRP A 42 -4.98 16.69 12.89
N GLY A 43 -4.72 17.65 12.01
CA GLY A 43 -5.36 18.97 12.03
C GLY A 43 -6.82 18.89 11.60
N SER A 44 -7.69 19.69 12.22
CA SER A 44 -9.10 19.80 11.84
C SER A 44 -9.33 20.46 10.48
N SER A 45 -8.26 20.77 9.75
CA SER A 45 -8.26 21.45 8.46
C SER A 45 -7.97 20.47 7.34
N VAL A 46 -8.87 20.43 6.36
CA VAL A 46 -8.67 19.77 5.08
C VAL A 46 -7.53 20.48 4.31
N PRO A 47 -6.56 19.77 3.69
CA PRO A 47 -5.47 20.40 2.95
C PRO A 47 -5.95 21.33 1.83
N ASP A 48 -5.24 22.45 1.64
CA ASP A 48 -5.50 23.37 0.54
C ASP A 48 -5.36 22.63 -0.80
N GLY A 49 -6.43 22.66 -1.61
CA GLY A 49 -6.49 21.96 -2.91
C GLY A 49 -6.97 20.50 -2.84
N TRP A 50 -7.31 19.96 -1.66
CA TRP A 50 -8.13 18.75 -1.61
C TRP A 50 -9.53 19.11 -2.10
N THR A 51 -9.82 18.75 -3.35
CA THR A 51 -11.15 18.98 -3.91
C THR A 51 -12.13 17.90 -3.47
N GLY A 52 -11.63 16.71 -3.09
CA GLY A 52 -12.47 15.53 -2.86
C GLY A 52 -13.27 15.09 -4.10
N VAL A 53 -13.06 15.75 -5.25
CA VAL A 53 -13.81 15.51 -6.47
C VAL A 53 -13.08 14.45 -7.27
N TRP A 54 -13.55 13.22 -7.11
CA TRP A 54 -13.13 12.08 -7.93
C TRP A 54 -14.22 11.76 -8.97
N PRO A 55 -13.85 11.14 -10.11
CA PRO A 55 -14.84 10.46 -10.95
C PRO A 55 -15.69 9.52 -10.10
N GLU A 56 -16.98 9.42 -10.41
CA GLU A 56 -17.93 8.64 -9.61
C GLU A 56 -17.47 7.17 -9.45
N GLU A 57 -16.76 6.63 -10.43
CA GLU A 57 -16.24 5.26 -10.40
C GLU A 57 -15.09 5.06 -9.39
N LEU A 58 -14.47 6.14 -8.92
CA LEU A 58 -13.39 6.14 -7.93
C LEU A 58 -13.87 6.62 -6.55
N LEU A 59 -15.15 6.94 -6.38
CA LEU A 59 -15.73 7.21 -5.06
C LEU A 59 -16.12 5.90 -4.37
N THR A 60 -15.86 5.82 -3.07
CA THR A 60 -16.36 4.72 -2.23
C THR A 60 -17.88 4.83 -2.04
N ILE A 61 -18.54 3.76 -1.59
CA ILE A 61 -19.97 3.82 -1.25
C ILE A 61 -20.23 4.82 -0.12
N ALA A 62 -19.31 4.91 0.84
CA ALA A 62 -19.37 5.92 1.89
C ALA A 62 -19.38 7.33 1.28
N GLU A 63 -18.44 7.67 0.41
CA GLU A 63 -18.39 9.01 -0.22
C GLU A 63 -19.61 9.29 -1.10
N LYS A 64 -20.09 8.31 -1.88
CA LYS A 64 -21.29 8.44 -2.73
C LYS A 64 -22.57 8.69 -1.96
N SER A 65 -22.61 8.31 -0.69
CA SER A 65 -23.79 8.35 0.16
C SER A 65 -23.70 9.39 1.28
N ASP A 66 -22.74 10.33 1.19
CA ASP A 66 -22.44 11.27 2.27
C ASP A 66 -22.21 10.56 3.63
N PHE A 67 -21.49 9.43 3.59
CA PHE A 67 -21.14 8.58 4.71
C PHE A 67 -22.33 7.95 5.45
N THR A 68 -23.49 7.84 4.79
CA THR A 68 -24.69 7.20 5.37
C THR A 68 -24.80 5.70 5.06
N ARG A 69 -23.97 5.18 4.16
CA ARG A 69 -23.91 3.75 3.79
C ARG A 69 -22.48 3.26 3.69
N THR A 70 -22.31 1.95 3.83
CA THR A 70 -21.02 1.27 3.71
C THR A 70 -21.09 0.19 2.63
N MET A 71 -19.94 -0.16 2.09
CA MET A 71 -19.78 -1.07 0.98
C MET A 71 -20.16 -2.50 1.35
N THR A 72 -20.82 -3.16 0.41
CA THR A 72 -20.94 -4.62 0.36
C THR A 72 -19.66 -5.27 -0.17
N THR A 73 -19.54 -6.59 -0.10
CA THR A 73 -18.43 -7.29 -0.76
C THR A 73 -18.46 -7.09 -2.28
N ARG A 74 -19.65 -6.98 -2.88
CA ARG A 74 -19.79 -6.70 -4.31
C ARG A 74 -19.21 -5.32 -4.68
N ASP A 75 -19.56 -4.30 -3.91
CA ASP A 75 -19.09 -2.93 -4.15
C ASP A 75 -17.55 -2.85 -4.05
N MET A 76 -16.95 -3.59 -3.11
CA MET A 76 -15.50 -3.73 -3.02
C MET A 76 -14.90 -4.29 -4.32
N TYR A 77 -15.47 -5.36 -4.88
CA TYR A 77 -14.98 -5.96 -6.12
C TYR A 77 -15.12 -5.03 -7.32
N GLU A 78 -16.25 -4.32 -7.43
CA GLU A 78 -16.47 -3.33 -8.48
C GLU A 78 -15.44 -2.20 -8.41
N PHE A 79 -15.10 -1.74 -7.19
CA PHE A 79 -14.05 -0.75 -6.98
C PHE A 79 -12.65 -1.28 -7.36
N LEU A 80 -12.28 -2.49 -6.94
CA LEU A 80 -10.98 -3.08 -7.29
C LEU A 80 -10.83 -3.28 -8.80
N ASP A 81 -11.90 -3.67 -9.51
CA ASP A 81 -11.87 -3.79 -10.97
C ASP A 81 -11.72 -2.42 -11.64
N ALA A 82 -12.46 -1.41 -11.18
CA ALA A 82 -12.33 -0.04 -11.68
C ALA A 82 -10.88 0.48 -11.56
N VAL A 83 -10.23 0.22 -10.45
CA VAL A 83 -8.83 0.63 -10.21
C VAL A 83 -7.85 -0.15 -11.09
N LYS A 84 -8.02 -1.48 -11.19
CA LYS A 84 -7.11 -2.38 -11.91
C LYS A 84 -6.93 -1.99 -13.38
N TRP A 85 -7.96 -1.47 -14.03
CA TRP A 85 -7.88 -1.05 -15.45
C TRP A 85 -7.27 0.34 -15.67
N ARG A 86 -6.95 1.07 -14.61
CA ARG A 86 -6.52 2.48 -14.67
C ARG A 86 -5.08 2.71 -14.21
N SER A 87 -4.39 1.69 -13.71
CA SER A 87 -3.02 1.82 -13.22
C SER A 87 -2.15 0.61 -13.54
N GLU A 88 -0.92 0.86 -13.98
CA GLU A 88 0.09 -0.19 -14.19
C GLU A 88 0.72 -0.68 -12.88
N ASN A 89 0.57 0.08 -11.79
CA ASN A 89 1.17 -0.19 -10.49
C ASN A 89 0.36 -1.16 -9.61
N VAL A 90 -0.65 -1.82 -10.19
CA VAL A 90 -1.66 -2.59 -9.45
C VAL A 90 -1.59 -4.07 -9.79
N HIS A 91 -1.63 -4.94 -8.79
CA HIS A 91 -1.88 -6.37 -8.98
C HIS A 91 -2.94 -6.86 -8.00
N VAL A 92 -4.05 -7.38 -8.52
CA VAL A 92 -5.14 -7.97 -7.71
C VAL A 92 -5.04 -9.49 -7.80
N PHE A 93 -5.14 -10.16 -6.66
CA PHE A 93 -5.12 -11.63 -6.59
C PHE A 93 -6.04 -12.15 -5.49
N ASP A 94 -6.39 -13.43 -5.62
CA ASP A 94 -7.20 -14.14 -4.63
C ASP A 94 -6.30 -14.53 -3.44
N LEU A 95 -6.59 -13.98 -2.27
CA LEU A 95 -5.81 -14.20 -1.05
C LEU A 95 -6.13 -15.57 -0.45
N PHE A 96 -7.41 -15.90 -0.33
CA PHE A 96 -7.89 -17.22 0.10
C PHE A 96 -9.38 -17.41 -0.26
N THR A 97 -9.81 -18.67 -0.23
CA THR A 97 -11.23 -19.05 -0.25
C THR A 97 -11.74 -19.20 1.18
N THR A 98 -12.88 -18.59 1.50
CA THR A 98 -13.52 -18.65 2.80
C THR A 98 -14.17 -20.03 3.06
N PRO A 99 -14.51 -20.36 4.32
CA PRO A 99 -15.22 -21.61 4.63
C PRO A 99 -16.57 -21.78 3.92
N LEU A 100 -17.27 -20.69 3.56
CA LEU A 100 -18.51 -20.76 2.77
C LEU A 100 -18.28 -20.63 1.26
N GLY A 101 -17.04 -20.78 0.79
CA GLY A 101 -16.69 -20.85 -0.62
C GLY A 101 -16.62 -19.49 -1.34
N ARG A 102 -16.55 -18.37 -0.60
CA ARG A 102 -16.35 -17.04 -1.19
C ARG A 102 -14.86 -16.75 -1.35
N ILE A 103 -14.51 -15.89 -2.28
CA ILE A 103 -13.13 -15.41 -2.42
C ILE A 103 -12.93 -14.22 -1.48
N SER A 104 -11.75 -14.11 -0.87
CA SER A 104 -11.20 -12.86 -0.33
C SER A 104 -10.05 -12.43 -1.22
N SER A 105 -10.09 -11.20 -1.72
CA SER A 105 -9.05 -10.67 -2.62
C SER A 105 -8.19 -9.62 -1.93
N ALA A 106 -6.95 -9.56 -2.35
CA ALA A 106 -6.01 -8.52 -1.97
C ALA A 106 -5.50 -7.77 -3.22
N ILE A 107 -5.10 -6.53 -3.02
CA ILE A 107 -4.49 -5.68 -4.05
C ILE A 107 -3.10 -5.23 -3.60
N VAL A 108 -2.13 -5.39 -4.49
CA VAL A 108 -0.75 -4.96 -4.35
C VAL A 108 -0.55 -3.66 -5.13
N LEU A 109 -0.02 -2.65 -4.46
CA LEU A 109 0.40 -1.38 -5.04
C LEU A 109 1.93 -1.32 -4.99
N ALA A 110 2.58 -1.20 -6.14
CA ALA A 110 4.04 -1.13 -6.23
C ALA A 110 4.48 -0.43 -7.53
N ASN A 111 5.58 0.32 -7.44
CA ASN A 111 6.27 0.90 -8.60
C ASN A 111 7.77 0.52 -8.56
N PRO A 112 8.32 -0.29 -9.48
CA PRO A 112 7.61 -1.00 -10.55
C PRO A 112 6.58 -2.00 -10.01
N ARG A 113 5.65 -2.42 -10.87
CA ARG A 113 4.61 -3.41 -10.54
C ARG A 113 5.24 -4.70 -9.99
N VAL A 114 4.66 -5.21 -8.90
CA VAL A 114 5.04 -6.49 -8.27
C VAL A 114 3.84 -7.43 -8.33
N THR A 115 4.08 -8.64 -8.83
CA THR A 115 3.04 -9.68 -9.04
C THR A 115 3.38 -11.00 -8.34
N SER A 116 4.55 -11.11 -7.72
CA SER A 116 4.96 -12.32 -7.01
C SER A 116 5.77 -12.05 -5.73
N PRO A 117 5.77 -12.96 -4.74
CA PRO A 117 6.62 -12.85 -3.56
C PRO A 117 8.12 -12.87 -3.85
N ARG A 118 8.52 -13.36 -5.04
CA ARG A 118 9.91 -13.33 -5.50
C ARG A 118 10.29 -11.91 -5.91
N GLU A 119 9.49 -11.29 -6.78
CA GLU A 119 9.68 -9.90 -7.20
C GLU A 119 9.69 -8.94 -6.00
N ALA A 120 8.78 -9.15 -5.04
CA ALA A 120 8.75 -8.35 -3.81
C ALA A 120 10.08 -8.42 -3.05
N ARG A 121 10.66 -9.61 -2.89
CA ARG A 121 11.97 -9.80 -2.23
C ARG A 121 13.11 -9.20 -3.03
N GLU A 122 13.11 -9.40 -4.35
CA GLU A 122 14.13 -8.87 -5.26
C GLU A 122 14.13 -7.34 -5.32
N SER A 123 12.96 -6.70 -5.10
CA SER A 123 12.85 -5.25 -5.04
C SER A 123 13.64 -4.60 -3.90
N GLY A 124 13.92 -5.35 -2.83
CA GLY A 124 14.51 -4.84 -1.58
C GLY A 124 13.61 -3.88 -0.79
N LYS A 125 12.40 -3.58 -1.28
CA LYS A 125 11.45 -2.69 -0.61
C LYS A 125 10.75 -3.42 0.55
N PRO A 126 10.49 -2.75 1.69
CA PRO A 126 9.60 -3.27 2.70
C PRO A 126 8.19 -3.47 2.14
N VAL A 127 7.54 -4.54 2.58
CA VAL A 127 6.14 -4.85 2.27
C VAL A 127 5.29 -4.47 3.47
N ILE A 128 4.33 -3.56 3.27
CA ILE A 128 3.36 -3.13 4.27
C ILE A 128 2.02 -3.78 3.98
N TYR A 129 1.43 -4.42 4.98
CA TYR A 129 0.12 -5.05 4.87
C TYR A 129 -0.94 -4.25 5.62
N LEU A 130 -2.00 -3.85 4.91
CA LEU A 130 -3.16 -3.16 5.46
C LEU A 130 -4.37 -4.09 5.37
N GLN A 131 -5.05 -4.29 6.50
CA GLN A 131 -6.20 -5.19 6.60
C GLN A 131 -7.39 -4.44 7.20
N GLY A 132 -8.54 -4.54 6.54
CA GLY A 132 -9.82 -4.06 7.03
C GLY A 132 -10.84 -5.17 7.27
N LYS A 133 -11.90 -4.83 8.01
CA LYS A 133 -13.13 -5.64 8.18
C LYS A 133 -12.87 -7.11 8.54
N ILE A 134 -11.98 -7.36 9.51
CA ILE A 134 -11.89 -8.69 10.13
C ILE A 134 -13.13 -8.96 11.02
N HIS A 135 -13.68 -7.90 11.62
CA HIS A 135 -15.00 -7.91 12.23
C HIS A 135 -16.01 -7.28 11.25
N PRO A 136 -17.10 -7.99 10.91
CA PRO A 136 -18.08 -7.49 9.95
C PRO A 136 -18.72 -6.14 10.32
N PRO A 137 -19.05 -5.83 11.61
CA PRO A 137 -19.67 -4.57 11.98
C PRO A 137 -18.75 -3.34 11.96
N GLU A 138 -17.46 -3.49 11.62
CA GLU A 138 -16.45 -2.43 11.62
C GLU A 138 -16.06 -2.05 10.18
N PRO A 139 -16.89 -1.26 9.47
CA PRO A 139 -16.68 -0.92 8.06
C PRO A 139 -15.56 0.12 7.83
N GLU A 140 -15.25 0.95 8.83
CA GLU A 140 -14.49 2.19 8.67
C GLU A 140 -13.09 1.95 8.11
N GLY A 141 -12.39 0.94 8.65
CA GLY A 141 -11.03 0.59 8.18
C GLY A 141 -11.02 0.09 6.74
N ALA A 142 -12.10 -0.54 6.29
CA ALA A 142 -12.22 -1.04 4.92
C ALA A 142 -12.48 0.11 3.94
N GLU A 143 -13.40 1.02 4.26
CA GLU A 143 -13.68 2.22 3.47
C GLU A 143 -12.43 3.11 3.35
N ALA A 144 -11.78 3.38 4.49
CA ALA A 144 -10.56 4.17 4.54
C ALA A 144 -9.44 3.54 3.70
N SER A 145 -9.34 2.20 3.69
CA SER A 145 -8.35 1.50 2.87
C SER A 145 -8.55 1.71 1.37
N LEU A 146 -9.80 1.81 0.90
CA LEU A 146 -10.11 2.11 -0.51
C LEU A 146 -9.79 3.57 -0.85
N MET A 147 -10.06 4.50 0.06
CA MET A 147 -9.69 5.91 -0.10
C MET A 147 -8.17 6.09 -0.17
N VAL A 148 -7.43 5.45 0.75
CA VAL A 148 -5.95 5.48 0.76
C VAL A 148 -5.37 4.88 -0.52
N LEU A 149 -5.89 3.72 -0.95
CA LEU A 149 -5.52 3.07 -2.20
C LEU A 149 -5.70 4.01 -3.39
N ARG A 150 -6.85 4.68 -3.50
CA ARG A 150 -7.12 5.64 -4.58
C ARG A 150 -6.15 6.81 -4.54
N ASP A 151 -5.94 7.41 -3.38
CA ASP A 151 -5.08 8.58 -3.25
C ASP A 151 -3.61 8.26 -3.56
N ILE A 152 -3.16 7.01 -3.30
CA ILE A 152 -1.84 6.51 -3.71
C ILE A 152 -1.76 6.40 -5.23
N LEU A 153 -2.80 5.88 -5.89
CA LEU A 153 -2.74 5.58 -7.33
C LEU A 153 -3.03 6.79 -8.22
N PHE A 154 -3.96 7.65 -7.80
CA PHE A 154 -4.51 8.72 -8.64
C PHE A 154 -4.43 10.10 -7.99
N GLY A 155 -4.03 10.17 -6.72
CA GLY A 155 -3.85 11.41 -5.98
C GLY A 155 -2.39 11.82 -5.81
N ASN A 156 -2.14 12.60 -4.76
CA ASN A 156 -0.81 13.13 -4.46
C ASN A 156 0.08 12.18 -3.64
N LYS A 157 -0.37 10.95 -3.37
CA LYS A 157 0.34 9.98 -2.51
C LYS A 157 1.13 8.92 -3.29
N GLY A 158 1.31 9.09 -4.59
CA GLY A 158 2.10 8.17 -5.43
C GLY A 158 3.55 7.98 -4.97
N HIS A 159 4.14 9.00 -4.33
CA HIS A 159 5.48 8.95 -3.75
C HIS A 159 5.65 7.83 -2.71
N LEU A 160 4.55 7.35 -2.10
CA LEU A 160 4.60 6.21 -1.19
C LEU A 160 5.07 4.93 -1.90
N LEU A 161 4.91 4.79 -3.22
CA LEU A 161 5.37 3.59 -3.94
C LEU A 161 6.88 3.60 -4.25
N ASP A 162 7.58 4.72 -4.01
CA ASP A 162 9.01 4.84 -4.30
C ASP A 162 9.84 3.96 -3.37
N ASN A 163 9.42 3.80 -2.11
CA ASN A 163 10.21 3.16 -1.06
C ASN A 163 9.56 1.93 -0.43
N GLN A 164 8.33 1.56 -0.82
CA GLN A 164 7.60 0.44 -0.21
C GLN A 164 6.65 -0.21 -1.21
N ILE A 165 6.26 -1.45 -0.89
CA ILE A 165 5.17 -2.17 -1.52
C ILE A 165 4.02 -2.19 -0.53
N ILE A 166 2.80 -1.90 -0.98
CA ILE A 166 1.61 -1.87 -0.12
C ILE A 166 0.66 -2.97 -0.58
N VAL A 167 0.28 -3.86 0.33
CA VAL A 167 -0.72 -4.90 0.10
C VAL A 167 -1.94 -4.58 0.94
N ILE A 168 -3.10 -4.51 0.32
CA ILE A 168 -4.36 -4.12 0.97
C ILE A 168 -5.37 -5.24 0.82
N THR A 169 -5.95 -5.67 1.93
CA THR A 169 -7.13 -6.55 1.98
C THR A 169 -8.27 -5.76 2.63
N PRO A 170 -9.15 -5.11 1.83
CA PRO A 170 -10.20 -4.25 2.38
C PRO A 170 -11.20 -5.03 3.24
N ILE A 171 -11.64 -6.20 2.77
CA ILE A 171 -12.56 -7.08 3.50
C ILE A 171 -11.89 -8.43 3.74
N PHE A 172 -11.41 -8.64 4.97
CA PHE A 172 -10.87 -9.94 5.37
C PHE A 172 -11.99 -10.95 5.66
N ASN A 173 -13.01 -10.57 6.45
CA ASN A 173 -14.11 -11.45 6.81
C ASN A 173 -15.29 -11.32 5.84
N VAL A 174 -15.12 -11.87 4.64
CA VAL A 174 -16.12 -11.83 3.56
C VAL A 174 -17.41 -12.55 3.97
N ASP A 175 -17.31 -13.75 4.55
CA ASP A 175 -18.49 -14.53 4.95
C ASP A 175 -19.34 -13.84 6.03
N GLY A 176 -18.68 -13.21 7.00
CA GLY A 176 -19.39 -12.47 8.05
C GLY A 176 -20.02 -11.19 7.50
N THR A 177 -19.36 -10.50 6.56
CA THR A 177 -19.90 -9.30 5.90
C THR A 177 -21.18 -9.61 5.15
N GLU A 178 -21.21 -10.73 4.42
CA GLU A 178 -22.37 -11.17 3.64
C GLU A 178 -23.55 -11.66 4.51
N LYS A 179 -23.27 -12.00 5.77
CA LYS A 179 -24.29 -12.42 6.74
C LYS A 179 -24.94 -11.26 7.48
N LEU A 180 -24.37 -10.06 7.45
CA LEU A 180 -24.97 -8.92 8.12
C LEU A 180 -26.29 -8.54 7.41
N SER A 181 -27.40 -8.95 8.01
CA SER A 181 -28.70 -8.36 7.74
C SER A 181 -28.88 -7.10 8.59
N PRO A 182 -29.79 -6.18 8.24
CA PRO A 182 -30.14 -5.05 9.12
C PRO A 182 -30.54 -5.46 10.55
N GLN A 183 -30.90 -6.73 10.78
CA GLN A 183 -31.23 -7.26 12.11
C GLN A 183 -30.02 -7.72 12.92
N ASP A 184 -28.85 -7.92 12.31
CA ASP A 184 -27.64 -8.46 12.95
C ASP A 184 -26.67 -7.38 13.42
N GLN A 185 -27.07 -6.11 13.35
CA GLN A 185 -26.37 -5.03 14.03
C GLN A 185 -26.54 -5.28 15.53
N GLY A 186 -25.42 -5.42 16.25
CA GLY A 186 -25.39 -5.54 17.71
C GLY A 186 -26.19 -4.42 18.42
N PRO A 187 -26.28 -4.44 19.76
CA PRO A 187 -27.21 -3.58 20.50
C PRO A 187 -27.14 -2.14 19.99
N GLN A 188 -28.26 -1.68 19.43
CA GLN A 188 -28.46 -0.31 18.99
C GLN A 188 -28.36 0.55 20.26
N VAL A 189 -27.20 1.17 20.46
CA VAL A 189 -27.03 2.20 21.47
C VAL A 189 -27.73 3.45 20.93
N GLY A 190 -28.95 3.67 21.42
CA GLY A 190 -29.69 4.92 21.26
C GLY A 190 -29.16 6.03 22.16
#